data_AF-A0A955MZ71-F1
#
_entry.id   AF-A0A955MZ71-F1
#
_cell.length_a   1.000
_cell.length_b   1.000
_cell.length_c   1.000
_cell.angle_alpha   90.00
_cell.angle_beta   90.00
_cell.angle_gamma   90.00
#
_symmetry.space_group_name_H-M   'P 1'
#
loop_
_entity.id
_entity.type
_entity.pdbx_description
1 polymer ?
#
loop_
_entity_poly.entity_id
_entity_poly.type
_entity_poly.pdbx_seq_one_letter_code
_entity_poly.pdbx_strand_id
1 'polypeptide(L)'
;HVYIYDYDPEPYCGGLPWPMRAAHSTAIPIYRELGVKGLALHGQNSWAVYFPAYYMAAQLLWDSSADPEEVYWDMLNRFFGEAAGPMREYYDSLESSFLTFEERAAWGMDDYPKYFSSDSVMKAKEALEKVKETPVSDRVQERISMVKHSFDLFDSYLQIRRMENPIYEEFKRESDRLQGAIDGLSGMESNLLNADYAREKLGIALGERFAREQGFINQWLLCGPFDNLGMDGHDRVYPPEEEIDLKGSYKGKNGVTVSWRPNRTSSDQAYIDLRKEYKQNEWVCAYALCWVTVEGDEPKEVVFRLGNNDTSKVFLNGEKVWDQRGARVASVDDDLIVVTLPPGTSTVLLKIGQAGLNWGFYFRITEPDSRETPKGVSATIDPPGAQ
;
A
#
# COMPACT_ATOMS: atom_id res chain seq x y z
N HIS A 1 -14.70 22.45 -35.58
CA HIS A 1 -14.05 21.13 -35.60
C HIS A 1 -14.10 20.54 -34.21
N VAL A 2 -14.34 19.24 -34.08
CA VAL A 2 -14.38 18.55 -32.78
C VAL A 2 -13.05 17.85 -32.56
N TYR A 3 -12.47 18.03 -31.37
CA TYR A 3 -11.31 17.30 -30.88
C TYR A 3 -11.70 16.62 -29.57
N ILE A 4 -11.33 15.36 -29.41
CA ILE A 4 -11.59 14.59 -28.20
C ILE A 4 -10.32 14.60 -27.35
N TYR A 5 -10.48 14.89 -26.06
CA TYR A 5 -9.46 14.66 -25.05
C TYR A 5 -9.97 13.57 -24.13
N ASP A 6 -9.16 12.54 -23.90
CA ASP A 6 -9.56 11.37 -23.10
C ASP A 6 -8.42 10.88 -22.20
N TYR A 7 -8.76 10.14 -21.16
CA TYR A 7 -7.81 9.45 -20.29
C TYR A 7 -7.69 7.99 -20.74
N ASP A 8 -6.51 7.61 -21.22
CA ASP A 8 -6.22 6.22 -21.61
C ASP A 8 -4.82 5.81 -21.15
N PRO A 9 -4.70 4.98 -20.10
CA PRO A 9 -5.80 4.31 -19.37
C PRO A 9 -6.62 5.28 -18.51
N GLU A 10 -7.69 4.75 -17.90
CA GLU A 10 -8.42 5.44 -16.83
C GLU A 10 -7.47 5.96 -15.72
N PRO A 11 -7.75 7.10 -15.08
CA PRO A 11 -6.91 7.60 -13.99
C PRO A 11 -6.90 6.66 -12.79
N TYR A 12 -5.81 6.73 -12.01
CA TYR A 12 -5.69 6.04 -10.72
C TYR A 12 -5.64 4.49 -10.79
N CYS A 13 -5.26 3.92 -11.93
CA CYS A 13 -5.13 2.46 -12.12
C CYS A 13 -3.84 1.83 -11.55
N GLY A 14 -2.90 2.61 -11.01
CA GLY A 14 -1.67 2.08 -10.40
C GLY A 14 -0.74 1.30 -11.35
N GLY A 15 -0.89 1.45 -12.67
CA GLY A 15 -0.16 0.65 -13.66
C GLY A 15 -0.70 -0.77 -13.87
N LEU A 16 -1.93 -1.05 -13.43
CA LEU A 16 -2.63 -2.31 -13.68
C LEU A 16 -3.27 -2.34 -15.08
N PRO A 17 -3.57 -3.54 -15.63
CA PRO A 17 -4.29 -3.71 -16.88
C PRO A 17 -5.56 -2.86 -17.01
N TRP A 18 -5.64 -2.19 -18.15
CA TRP A 18 -6.82 -1.45 -18.60
C TRP A 18 -6.92 -1.64 -20.13
N PRO A 19 -7.45 -2.79 -20.58
CA PRO A 19 -7.42 -3.16 -21.99
C PRO A 19 -8.37 -2.27 -22.81
N MET A 20 -7.81 -1.31 -23.54
CA MET A 20 -8.55 -0.35 -24.38
C MET A 20 -8.37 -0.60 -25.89
N ARG A 21 -7.69 -1.69 -26.28
CA ARG A 21 -7.43 -1.99 -27.69
C ARG A 21 -8.73 -2.13 -28.47
N ALA A 22 -9.67 -2.94 -28.00
CA ALA A 22 -10.93 -3.20 -28.70
C ALA A 22 -11.80 -1.94 -28.78
N ALA A 23 -11.76 -1.11 -27.74
CA ALA A 23 -12.40 0.19 -27.73
C ALA A 23 -11.81 1.10 -28.83
N HIS A 24 -10.48 1.17 -28.95
CA HIS A 24 -9.83 1.92 -30.03
C HIS A 24 -10.14 1.38 -31.43
N SER A 25 -10.08 0.05 -31.59
CA SER A 25 -10.42 -0.63 -32.85
C SER A 25 -11.81 -0.24 -33.37
N THR A 26 -12.75 0.00 -32.44
CA THR A 26 -14.13 0.35 -32.79
C THR A 26 -14.32 1.86 -32.90
N ALA A 27 -13.85 2.62 -31.91
CA ALA A 27 -14.19 4.02 -31.76
C ALA A 27 -13.47 4.93 -32.77
N ILE A 28 -12.19 4.69 -33.07
CA ILE A 28 -11.40 5.58 -33.93
C ILE A 28 -11.96 5.66 -35.36
N PRO A 29 -12.31 4.53 -36.02
CA PRO A 29 -12.98 4.58 -37.33
C PRO A 29 -14.30 5.36 -37.29
N ILE A 30 -15.13 5.14 -36.26
CA ILE A 30 -16.41 5.83 -36.08
C ILE A 30 -16.19 7.34 -35.88
N TYR A 31 -15.18 7.75 -35.11
CA TYR A 31 -14.86 9.15 -34.91
C TYR A 31 -14.54 9.87 -36.23
N ARG A 32 -13.86 9.20 -37.16
CA ARG A 32 -13.63 9.75 -38.52
C ARG A 32 -14.92 9.94 -39.29
N GLU A 33 -15.83 8.97 -39.27
CA GLU A 33 -17.14 9.06 -39.93
C GLU A 33 -17.97 10.23 -39.36
N LEU A 34 -17.88 10.46 -38.05
CA LEU A 34 -18.53 11.58 -37.36
C LEU A 34 -17.83 12.94 -37.58
N GLY A 35 -16.71 12.97 -38.31
CA GLY A 35 -15.99 14.21 -38.63
C GLY A 35 -15.14 14.77 -37.50
N VAL A 36 -14.82 13.96 -36.47
CA VAL A 36 -13.84 14.30 -35.43
C VAL A 36 -12.47 14.52 -36.08
N LYS A 37 -11.77 15.58 -35.67
CA LYS A 37 -10.51 16.03 -36.31
C LYS A 37 -9.26 15.67 -35.54
N GLY A 38 -9.38 15.21 -34.30
CA GLY A 38 -8.26 14.72 -33.54
C GLY A 38 -8.67 14.12 -32.21
N LEU A 39 -7.76 13.30 -31.68
CA LEU A 39 -7.84 12.65 -30.40
C LEU A 39 -6.54 12.95 -29.65
N ALA A 40 -6.65 13.37 -28.39
CA ALA A 40 -5.54 13.58 -27.48
C ALA A 40 -5.73 12.67 -26.28
N LEU A 41 -4.89 11.65 -26.17
CA LEU A 41 -4.94 10.66 -25.09
C LEU A 41 -3.95 11.05 -24.00
N HIS A 42 -4.43 11.19 -22.77
CA HIS A 42 -3.57 11.37 -21.61
C HIS A 42 -3.09 10.01 -21.10
N GLY A 43 -1.91 9.61 -21.58
CA GLY A 43 -1.28 8.33 -21.26
C GLY A 43 -0.52 8.30 -19.94
N GLN A 44 -0.08 7.10 -19.56
CA GLN A 44 0.77 6.84 -18.40
C GLN A 44 2.08 6.19 -18.82
N ASN A 45 3.14 6.46 -18.05
CA ASN A 45 4.47 5.87 -18.26
C ASN A 45 4.55 4.44 -17.66
N SER A 46 3.69 3.55 -18.16
CA SER A 46 3.60 2.13 -17.75
C SER A 46 3.45 1.25 -18.99
N TRP A 47 4.49 1.26 -19.84
CA TRP A 47 4.44 0.65 -21.17
C TRP A 47 4.25 -0.87 -21.15
N ALA A 48 4.66 -1.57 -20.09
CA ALA A 48 4.53 -3.03 -20.01
C ALA A 48 3.10 -3.52 -20.21
N VAL A 49 2.13 -2.70 -19.77
CA VAL A 49 0.71 -3.03 -19.80
C VAL A 49 -0.05 -2.30 -20.91
N TYR A 50 0.29 -1.04 -21.20
CA TYR A 50 -0.51 -0.20 -22.10
C TYR A 50 0.00 -0.16 -23.54
N PHE A 51 1.17 -0.72 -23.85
CA PHE A 51 1.70 -0.66 -25.21
C PHE A 51 0.74 -1.21 -26.29
N PRO A 52 -0.12 -2.24 -26.06
CA PRO A 52 -1.02 -2.71 -27.11
C PRO A 52 -2.06 -1.66 -27.48
N ALA A 53 -2.66 -1.01 -26.47
CA ALA A 53 -3.63 0.07 -26.70
C ALA A 53 -2.96 1.26 -27.40
N TYR A 54 -1.73 1.61 -27.00
CA TYR A 54 -0.97 2.71 -27.59
C TYR A 54 -0.55 2.43 -29.03
N TYR A 55 -0.13 1.21 -29.33
CA TYR A 55 0.20 0.80 -30.70
C TYR A 55 -1.02 0.93 -31.61
N MET A 56 -2.16 0.41 -31.14
CA MET A 56 -3.42 0.41 -31.88
C MET A 56 -3.94 1.82 -32.10
N ALA A 57 -3.91 2.67 -31.07
CA ALA A 57 -4.24 4.09 -31.20
C ALA A 57 -3.32 4.78 -32.19
N ALA A 58 -2.00 4.59 -32.10
CA ALA A 58 -1.04 5.24 -32.99
C ALA A 58 -1.27 4.87 -34.46
N GLN A 59 -1.48 3.58 -34.77
CA GLN A 59 -1.72 3.11 -36.13
C GLN A 59 -3.07 3.59 -36.68
N LEU A 60 -4.15 3.50 -35.90
CA LEU A 60 -5.49 3.88 -36.35
C LEU A 60 -5.70 5.40 -36.39
N LEU A 61 -4.97 6.19 -35.59
CA LEU A 61 -4.97 7.65 -35.73
C LEU A 61 -4.20 8.10 -36.97
N TRP A 62 -3.18 7.35 -37.37
CA TRP A 62 -2.46 7.59 -38.62
C TRP A 62 -3.31 7.19 -39.84
N ASP A 63 -3.88 5.99 -39.82
CA ASP A 63 -4.79 5.48 -40.84
C ASP A 63 -6.00 4.77 -40.22
N SER A 64 -7.08 5.53 -40.05
CA SER A 64 -8.37 5.04 -39.49
C SER A 64 -9.17 4.18 -40.48
N SER A 65 -8.67 3.98 -41.70
CA SER A 65 -9.23 3.02 -42.66
C SER A 65 -8.53 1.66 -42.63
N ALA A 66 -7.44 1.51 -41.88
CA ALA A 66 -6.77 0.23 -41.69
C ALA A 66 -7.68 -0.77 -40.96
N ASP A 67 -7.55 -2.06 -41.29
CA ASP A 67 -8.23 -3.14 -40.56
C ASP A 67 -7.61 -3.30 -39.16
N PRO A 68 -8.35 -3.06 -38.07
CA PRO A 68 -7.81 -3.20 -36.73
C PRO A 68 -7.28 -4.60 -36.40
N GLU A 69 -7.83 -5.67 -36.99
CA GLU A 69 -7.32 -7.02 -36.76
C GLU A 69 -5.97 -7.26 -37.45
N GLU A 70 -5.75 -6.68 -38.63
CA GLU A 70 -4.44 -6.72 -39.29
C GLU A 70 -3.40 -5.91 -38.50
N VAL A 71 -3.77 -4.74 -37.99
CA VAL A 71 -2.90 -3.91 -37.14
C VAL A 71 -2.50 -4.66 -35.86
N TYR A 72 -3.45 -5.36 -35.24
CA TYR A 72 -3.20 -6.13 -34.04
C TYR A 72 -2.25 -7.31 -34.30
N TRP A 73 -2.46 -8.06 -35.39
CA TRP A 73 -1.54 -9.12 -35.78
C TRP A 73 -0.16 -8.59 -36.16
N ASP A 74 -0.06 -7.43 -36.81
CA ASP A 74 1.22 -6.80 -37.10
C ASP A 74 2.00 -6.49 -35.81
N MET A 75 1.33 -5.93 -34.80
CA MET A 75 1.91 -5.72 -33.47
C MET A 75 2.41 -7.05 -32.86
N LEU A 76 1.55 -8.06 -32.80
CA LEU A 76 1.85 -9.34 -32.16
C LEU A 76 3.04 -10.03 -32.84
N ASN A 77 3.03 -10.09 -34.18
CA ASN A 77 4.09 -10.76 -34.95
C ASN A 77 5.43 -10.02 -34.83
N ARG A 78 5.44 -8.68 -34.90
CA ARG A 78 6.68 -7.89 -34.78
C ARG A 78 7.25 -7.88 -33.36
N PHE A 79 6.37 -7.88 -32.36
CA PHE A 79 6.79 -7.77 -30.97
C PHE A 79 7.13 -9.13 -30.36
N PHE A 80 6.36 -10.17 -30.67
CA PHE A 80 6.49 -11.50 -30.05
C PHE A 80 6.95 -12.61 -30.99
N GLY A 81 6.99 -12.40 -32.31
CA GLY A 81 7.44 -13.43 -33.27
C GLY A 81 6.64 -14.73 -33.12
N GLU A 82 7.34 -15.86 -32.95
CA GLU A 82 6.72 -17.19 -32.78
C GLU A 82 5.77 -17.29 -31.56
N ALA A 83 5.91 -16.40 -30.56
CA ALA A 83 5.01 -16.35 -29.42
C ALA A 83 3.72 -15.54 -29.69
N ALA A 84 3.51 -15.00 -30.90
CA ALA A 84 2.36 -14.15 -31.23
C ALA A 84 1.01 -14.81 -30.95
N GLY A 85 0.86 -16.11 -31.25
CA GLY A 85 -0.38 -16.86 -31.00
C GLY A 85 -0.74 -16.91 -29.51
N PRO A 86 0.11 -17.49 -28.64
CA PRO A 86 -0.12 -17.49 -27.20
C PRO A 86 -0.26 -16.07 -26.60
N MET A 87 0.49 -15.09 -27.08
CA MET A 87 0.36 -13.70 -26.60
C MET A 87 -0.98 -13.07 -27.00
N ARG A 88 -1.53 -13.41 -28.16
CA ARG A 88 -2.91 -13.04 -28.51
C ARG A 88 -3.90 -13.60 -27.52
N GLU A 89 -3.80 -14.89 -27.19
CA GLU A 89 -4.68 -15.53 -26.20
C GLU A 89 -4.62 -14.80 -24.85
N TYR A 90 -3.42 -14.36 -24.42
CA TYR A 90 -3.23 -13.58 -23.20
C TYR A 90 -4.00 -12.24 -23.24
N TYR A 91 -3.76 -11.40 -24.25
CA TYR A 91 -4.39 -10.08 -24.34
C TYR A 91 -5.90 -10.16 -24.58
N ASP A 92 -6.36 -11.08 -25.44
CA ASP A 92 -7.78 -11.30 -25.71
C ASP A 92 -8.50 -11.79 -24.44
N SER A 93 -7.85 -12.60 -23.61
CA SER A 93 -8.41 -13.04 -22.32
C SER A 93 -8.65 -11.86 -21.38
N LEU A 94 -7.69 -10.96 -21.20
CA LEU A 94 -7.87 -9.77 -20.36
C LEU A 94 -8.96 -8.85 -20.91
N GLU A 95 -8.98 -8.63 -22.22
CA GLU A 95 -9.93 -7.73 -22.88
C GLU A 95 -11.37 -8.26 -22.88
N SER A 96 -11.57 -9.58 -22.94
CA SER A 96 -12.89 -10.20 -22.85
C SER A 96 -13.67 -9.78 -21.59
N SER A 97 -12.94 -9.45 -20.52
CA SER A 97 -13.49 -8.98 -19.25
C SER A 97 -14.19 -7.63 -19.39
N PHE A 98 -13.66 -6.73 -20.22
CA PHE A 98 -14.23 -5.40 -20.45
C PHE A 98 -15.34 -5.41 -21.50
N LEU A 99 -15.26 -6.30 -22.50
CA LEU A 99 -16.28 -6.41 -23.55
C LEU A 99 -17.64 -6.90 -23.03
N THR A 100 -17.65 -7.58 -21.88
CA THR A 100 -18.86 -8.14 -21.27
C THR A 100 -19.39 -7.30 -20.11
N PHE A 101 -18.70 -6.20 -19.76
CA PHE A 101 -19.08 -5.34 -18.65
C PHE A 101 -20.08 -4.26 -19.11
N GLU A 102 -21.32 -4.34 -18.61
CA GLU A 102 -22.42 -3.45 -19.04
C GLU A 102 -22.50 -2.14 -18.23
N GLU A 103 -21.84 -2.08 -17.07
CA GLU A 103 -21.87 -0.91 -16.20
C GLU A 103 -20.77 0.09 -16.55
N ARG A 104 -20.96 1.35 -16.16
CA ARG A 104 -19.88 2.34 -16.27
C ARG A 104 -18.80 2.02 -15.24
N ALA A 105 -17.57 1.80 -15.71
CA ALA A 105 -16.42 1.66 -14.83
C ALA A 105 -16.16 2.97 -14.04
N ALA A 106 -15.91 2.84 -12.75
CA ALA A 106 -15.50 3.94 -11.89
C ALA A 106 -14.00 4.24 -12.04
N TRP A 107 -13.60 5.44 -11.66
CA TRP A 107 -12.19 5.84 -11.59
C TRP A 107 -11.44 4.99 -10.56
N GLY A 108 -10.18 4.69 -10.86
CA GLY A 108 -9.29 3.96 -9.98
C GLY A 108 -9.45 2.45 -10.02
N MET A 109 -8.90 1.79 -8.99
CA MET A 109 -8.62 0.36 -9.01
C MET A 109 -9.49 -0.49 -8.09
N ASP A 110 -10.39 0.13 -7.33
CA ASP A 110 -11.12 -0.56 -6.26
C ASP A 110 -12.04 -1.67 -6.77
N ASP A 111 -12.61 -1.47 -7.96
CA ASP A 111 -13.59 -2.34 -8.59
C ASP A 111 -12.99 -3.32 -9.62
N TYR A 112 -11.67 -3.39 -9.71
CA TYR A 112 -10.99 -4.35 -10.58
C TYR A 112 -11.46 -5.82 -10.39
N PRO A 113 -11.73 -6.31 -9.16
CA PRO A 113 -12.31 -7.65 -8.99
C PRO A 113 -13.67 -7.85 -9.66
N LYS A 114 -14.43 -6.78 -9.91
CA LYS A 114 -15.70 -6.81 -10.67
C LYS A 114 -15.45 -6.85 -12.17
N TYR A 115 -14.45 -6.11 -12.65
CA TYR A 115 -14.14 -6.00 -14.07
C TYR A 115 -13.50 -7.29 -14.60
N PHE A 116 -12.55 -7.86 -13.85
CA PHE A 116 -11.80 -9.04 -14.28
C PHE A 116 -12.33 -10.30 -13.61
N SER A 117 -12.87 -11.24 -14.39
CA SER A 117 -13.38 -12.51 -13.87
C SER A 117 -12.25 -13.48 -13.55
N SER A 118 -12.45 -14.43 -12.63
CA SER A 118 -11.45 -15.48 -12.36
C SER A 118 -11.13 -16.32 -13.60
N ASP A 119 -12.10 -16.54 -14.49
CA ASP A 119 -11.93 -17.28 -15.74
C ASP A 119 -11.00 -16.54 -16.72
N SER A 120 -11.22 -15.23 -16.93
CA SER A 120 -10.36 -14.41 -17.80
C SER A 120 -8.90 -14.38 -17.32
N VAL A 121 -8.70 -14.23 -16.01
CA VAL A 121 -7.37 -14.20 -15.38
C VAL A 121 -6.69 -15.57 -15.50
N MET A 122 -7.45 -16.67 -15.33
CA MET A 122 -6.93 -18.03 -15.49
C MET A 122 -6.49 -18.29 -16.92
N LYS A 123 -7.29 -17.93 -17.93
CA LYS A 123 -6.93 -18.07 -19.35
C LYS A 123 -5.71 -17.25 -19.72
N ALA A 124 -5.62 -16.02 -19.22
CA ALA A 124 -4.43 -15.18 -19.41
C ALA A 124 -3.17 -15.86 -18.81
N LYS A 125 -3.29 -16.44 -17.61
CA LYS A 125 -2.20 -17.20 -16.97
C LYS A 125 -1.79 -18.41 -17.80
N GLU A 126 -2.75 -19.21 -18.26
CA GLU A 126 -2.50 -20.39 -19.10
C GLU A 126 -1.79 -20.02 -20.41
N ALA A 127 -2.20 -18.92 -21.04
CA ALA A 127 -1.55 -18.39 -22.23
C ALA A 127 -0.07 -18.04 -21.98
N LEU A 128 0.25 -17.41 -20.84
CA LEU A 128 1.64 -17.13 -20.46
C LEU A 128 2.45 -18.39 -20.15
N GLU A 129 1.83 -19.46 -19.65
CA GLU A 129 2.51 -20.74 -19.45
C GLU A 129 2.84 -21.40 -20.79
N LYS A 130 1.95 -21.35 -21.80
CA LYS A 130 2.24 -21.85 -23.16
C LYS A 130 3.43 -21.14 -23.80
N VAL A 131 3.60 -19.84 -23.54
CA VAL A 131 4.73 -19.07 -24.06
C VAL A 131 6.08 -19.63 -23.59
N LYS A 132 6.16 -20.18 -22.36
CA LYS A 132 7.41 -20.75 -21.83
C LYS A 132 7.93 -21.93 -22.65
N GLU A 133 7.04 -22.63 -23.35
CA GLU A 133 7.35 -23.78 -24.18
C GLU A 133 7.72 -23.38 -25.61
N THR A 134 7.56 -22.11 -25.97
CA THR A 134 7.80 -21.59 -27.33
C THR A 134 9.24 -21.12 -27.49
N PRO A 135 10.05 -21.71 -28.39
CA PRO A 135 11.40 -21.23 -28.65
C PRO A 135 11.36 -19.83 -29.29
N VAL A 136 12.02 -18.87 -28.64
CA VAL A 136 12.07 -17.47 -29.09
C VAL A 136 13.47 -16.89 -28.95
N SER A 137 13.74 -15.78 -29.64
CA SER A 137 14.99 -15.03 -29.46
C SER A 137 15.08 -14.38 -28.07
N ASP A 138 16.29 -14.10 -27.60
CA ASP A 138 16.53 -13.41 -26.31
C ASP A 138 15.74 -12.10 -26.19
N ARG A 139 15.67 -11.31 -27.27
CA ARG A 139 14.91 -10.05 -27.26
C ARG A 139 13.40 -10.24 -27.09
N VAL A 140 12.86 -11.33 -27.64
CA VAL A 140 11.45 -11.69 -27.44
C VAL A 140 11.25 -12.25 -26.03
N GLN A 141 12.21 -12.99 -25.50
CA GLN A 141 12.18 -13.47 -24.12
C GLN A 141 12.15 -12.31 -23.11
N GLU A 142 12.92 -11.24 -23.33
CA GLU A 142 12.86 -10.02 -22.51
C GLU A 142 11.46 -9.38 -22.53
N ARG A 143 10.84 -9.28 -23.71
CA ARG A 143 9.49 -8.76 -23.88
C ARG A 143 8.43 -9.62 -23.19
N ILE A 144 8.60 -10.93 -23.23
CA ILE A 144 7.73 -11.87 -22.49
C ILE A 144 7.92 -11.68 -20.99
N SER A 145 9.16 -11.50 -20.52
CA SER A 145 9.45 -11.23 -19.10
C SER A 145 8.77 -9.95 -18.61
N MET A 146 8.78 -8.89 -19.43
CA MET A 146 8.05 -7.66 -19.17
C MET A 146 6.55 -7.93 -18.98
N VAL A 147 5.91 -8.67 -19.90
CA VAL A 147 4.47 -8.99 -19.80
C VAL A 147 4.20 -9.86 -18.57
N LYS A 148 5.06 -10.83 -18.28
CA LYS A 148 4.93 -11.70 -17.10
C LYS A 148 4.96 -10.90 -15.80
N HIS A 149 5.93 -9.98 -15.63
CA HIS A 149 5.94 -9.13 -14.44
C HIS A 149 4.71 -8.23 -14.36
N SER A 150 4.24 -7.68 -15.48
CA SER A 150 2.99 -6.91 -15.51
C SER A 150 1.78 -7.75 -15.11
N PHE A 151 1.73 -9.03 -15.51
CA PHE A 151 0.68 -9.95 -15.11
C PHE A 151 0.79 -10.36 -13.63
N ASP A 152 2.00 -10.65 -13.13
CA ASP A 152 2.22 -11.00 -11.73
C ASP A 152 1.83 -9.86 -10.79
N LEU A 153 2.12 -8.61 -11.18
CA LEU A 153 1.64 -7.39 -10.49
C LEU A 153 0.11 -7.38 -10.40
N PHE A 154 -0.56 -7.59 -11.54
CA PHE A 154 -2.00 -7.57 -11.66
C PHE A 154 -2.71 -8.71 -10.91
N ASP A 155 -2.25 -9.95 -11.09
CA ASP A 155 -2.81 -11.12 -10.42
C ASP A 155 -2.64 -10.96 -8.91
N SER A 156 -1.47 -10.52 -8.41
CA SER A 156 -1.25 -10.33 -6.96
C SER A 156 -2.20 -9.30 -6.38
N TYR A 157 -2.40 -8.18 -7.07
CA TYR A 157 -3.38 -7.18 -6.66
C TYR A 157 -4.80 -7.77 -6.59
N LEU A 158 -5.23 -8.52 -7.62
CA LEU A 158 -6.55 -9.16 -7.63
C LEU A 158 -6.69 -10.21 -6.52
N GLN A 159 -5.67 -11.03 -6.26
CA GLN A 159 -5.68 -11.99 -5.16
C GLN A 159 -5.90 -11.26 -3.83
N ILE A 160 -5.08 -10.24 -3.54
CA ILE A 160 -5.18 -9.41 -2.33
C ILE A 160 -6.58 -8.81 -2.17
N ARG A 161 -7.15 -8.24 -3.24
CA ARG A 161 -8.46 -7.58 -3.21
C ARG A 161 -9.64 -8.55 -3.05
N ARG A 162 -9.50 -9.79 -3.51
CA ARG A 162 -10.53 -10.83 -3.39
C ARG A 162 -10.47 -11.55 -2.05
N MET A 163 -9.40 -11.40 -1.29
CA MET A 163 -9.31 -11.97 0.06
C MET A 163 -10.28 -11.26 1.01
N GLU A 164 -11.29 -12.00 1.48
CA GLU A 164 -12.23 -11.52 2.49
C GLU A 164 -11.61 -11.58 3.90
N ASN A 165 -11.09 -12.74 4.30
CA ASN A 165 -10.49 -12.99 5.61
C ASN A 165 -9.16 -13.76 5.46
N PRO A 166 -8.13 -13.16 4.84
CA PRO A 166 -6.88 -13.86 4.61
C PRO A 166 -6.18 -14.17 5.92
N ILE A 167 -5.39 -15.24 5.95
CA ILE A 167 -4.37 -15.43 6.98
C ILE A 167 -3.09 -14.69 6.60
N TYR A 168 -2.29 -14.30 7.59
CA TYR A 168 -1.09 -13.48 7.38
C TYR A 168 -0.15 -14.02 6.29
N GLU A 169 0.15 -15.33 6.32
CA GLU A 169 1.06 -15.94 5.36
C GLU A 169 0.57 -15.85 3.91
N GLU A 170 -0.75 -15.96 3.70
CA GLU A 170 -1.33 -15.84 2.37
C GLU A 170 -1.24 -14.41 1.85
N PHE A 171 -1.65 -13.44 2.67
CA PHE A 171 -1.60 -12.03 2.29
C PHE A 171 -0.16 -11.54 2.09
N LYS A 172 0.75 -11.95 2.96
CA LYS A 172 2.19 -11.65 2.86
C LYS A 172 2.76 -12.19 1.57
N ARG A 173 2.48 -13.45 1.23
CA ARG A 173 2.96 -14.04 -0.03
C ARG A 173 2.51 -13.24 -1.25
N GLU A 174 1.25 -12.85 -1.32
CA GLU A 174 0.75 -12.05 -2.45
C GLU A 174 1.29 -10.61 -2.44
N SER A 175 1.48 -10.01 -1.26
CA SER A 175 2.09 -8.67 -1.12
C SER A 175 3.56 -8.68 -1.56
N ASP A 176 4.33 -9.70 -1.18
CA ASP A 176 5.71 -9.89 -1.60
C ASP A 176 5.80 -10.14 -3.11
N ARG A 177 4.87 -10.92 -3.67
CA ARG A 177 4.78 -11.15 -5.13
C ARG A 177 4.44 -9.86 -5.88
N LEU A 178 3.53 -9.04 -5.34
CA LEU A 178 3.20 -7.73 -5.88
C LEU A 178 4.43 -6.81 -5.89
N GLN A 179 5.15 -6.69 -4.76
CA GLN A 179 6.33 -5.85 -4.66
C GLN A 179 7.47 -6.34 -5.58
N GLY A 180 7.69 -7.66 -5.64
CA GLY A 180 8.68 -8.26 -6.53
C GLY A 180 8.38 -8.01 -8.01
N ALA A 181 7.10 -7.96 -8.40
CA ALA A 181 6.71 -7.60 -9.76
C ALA A 181 6.97 -6.12 -10.09
N ILE A 182 6.70 -5.21 -9.15
CA ILE A 182 7.06 -3.79 -9.30
C ILE A 182 8.57 -3.63 -9.46
N ASP A 183 9.35 -4.29 -8.59
CA ASP A 183 10.80 -4.20 -8.60
C ASP A 183 11.38 -4.79 -9.89
N GLY A 184 10.84 -5.92 -10.36
CA GLY A 184 11.19 -6.54 -11.64
C GLY A 184 10.99 -5.60 -12.82
N LEU A 185 9.82 -4.96 -12.93
CA LEU A 185 9.56 -3.99 -14.02
C LEU A 185 10.47 -2.77 -13.92
N SER A 186 10.65 -2.22 -12.71
CA SER A 186 11.49 -1.04 -12.50
C SER A 186 12.98 -1.29 -12.75
N GLY A 187 13.45 -2.52 -12.47
CA GLY A 187 14.83 -2.94 -12.71
C GLY A 187 15.14 -3.25 -14.18
N MET A 188 14.11 -3.54 -14.99
CA MET A 188 14.25 -3.71 -16.44
C MET A 188 14.43 -2.36 -17.13
N GLU A 189 13.38 -1.53 -17.15
CA GLU A 189 13.42 -0.16 -17.69
C GLU A 189 12.38 0.72 -16.97
N SER A 190 12.76 1.96 -16.63
CA SER A 190 11.92 2.87 -15.82
C SER A 190 10.59 3.31 -16.44
N ASN A 191 10.39 3.12 -17.75
CA ASN A 191 9.16 3.45 -18.47
C ASN A 191 8.17 2.26 -18.52
N LEU A 192 8.58 1.06 -18.14
CA LEU A 192 7.70 -0.11 -18.15
C LEU A 192 6.63 -0.03 -17.07
N LEU A 193 6.94 0.63 -15.96
CA LEU A 193 6.03 0.93 -14.87
C LEU A 193 6.50 2.20 -14.14
N ASN A 194 5.59 3.13 -13.88
CA ASN A 194 5.84 4.17 -12.89
C ASN A 194 5.83 3.55 -11.48
N ALA A 195 7.00 3.08 -11.03
CA ALA A 195 7.13 2.26 -9.85
C ALA A 195 6.74 2.99 -8.55
N ASP A 196 7.08 4.27 -8.41
CA ASP A 196 6.71 5.06 -7.23
C ASP A 196 5.20 5.22 -7.13
N TYR A 197 4.56 5.55 -8.26
CA TYR A 197 3.11 5.61 -8.33
C TYR A 197 2.45 4.25 -8.08
N ALA A 198 3.00 3.17 -8.63
CA ALA A 198 2.49 1.82 -8.39
C ALA A 198 2.62 1.43 -6.90
N ARG A 199 3.75 1.70 -6.24
CA ARG A 199 3.91 1.46 -4.79
C ARG A 199 2.95 2.29 -3.96
N GLU A 200 2.75 3.57 -4.31
CA GLU A 200 1.79 4.44 -3.62
C GLU A 200 0.36 3.93 -3.76
N LYS A 201 -0.02 3.48 -4.96
CA LYS A 201 -1.40 3.12 -5.31
C LYS A 201 -1.79 1.69 -4.96
N LEU A 202 -0.86 0.75 -5.11
CA LEU A 202 -1.08 -0.68 -4.91
C LEU A 202 -0.61 -1.17 -3.54
N GLY A 203 0.16 -0.34 -2.82
CA GLY A 203 0.67 -0.66 -1.49
C GLY A 203 -0.43 -0.74 -0.46
N ILE A 204 -1.09 -1.89 -0.33
CA ILE A 204 -1.87 -2.24 0.86
C ILE A 204 -0.86 -2.80 1.87
N ALA A 205 -0.51 -1.99 2.86
CA ALA A 205 0.52 -2.40 3.82
C ALA A 205 0.01 -3.60 4.63
N LEU A 206 0.86 -4.60 4.83
CA LEU A 206 0.58 -5.69 5.77
C LEU A 206 0.11 -5.13 7.12
N GLY A 207 0.70 -4.02 7.56
CA GLY A 207 0.33 -3.32 8.80
C GLY A 207 -1.12 -2.84 8.84
N GLU A 208 -1.82 -2.69 7.71
CA GLU A 208 -3.23 -2.30 7.70
C GLU A 208 -4.19 -3.47 7.94
N ARG A 209 -3.72 -4.71 7.80
CA ARG A 209 -4.54 -5.94 7.94
C ARG A 209 -4.03 -6.95 8.96
N PHE A 210 -2.74 -6.93 9.28
CA PHE A 210 -2.04 -7.93 10.08
C PHE A 210 -1.07 -7.28 11.06
N ALA A 211 -1.53 -6.22 11.72
CA ALA A 211 -0.74 -5.51 12.73
C ALA A 211 -0.15 -6.49 13.75
N ARG A 212 -0.98 -7.38 14.31
CA ARG A 212 -0.57 -8.30 15.39
C ARG A 212 0.47 -9.30 14.93
N GLU A 213 0.29 -9.89 13.76
CA GLU A 213 1.18 -10.91 13.20
C GLU A 213 2.56 -10.36 12.86
N GLN A 214 2.65 -9.06 12.58
CA GLN A 214 3.91 -8.35 12.36
C GLN A 214 4.51 -7.72 13.63
N GLY A 215 3.93 -8.02 14.80
CA GLY A 215 4.41 -7.54 16.09
C GLY A 215 4.03 -6.08 16.40
N PHE A 216 3.15 -5.46 15.61
CA PHE A 216 2.64 -4.13 15.94
C PHE A 216 1.77 -4.17 17.18
N ILE A 217 2.04 -3.22 18.07
CA ILE A 217 1.18 -2.94 19.21
C ILE A 217 0.14 -1.94 18.73
N ASN A 218 -1.11 -2.40 18.59
CA ASN A 218 -2.21 -1.57 18.11
C ASN A 218 -3.33 -1.31 19.14
N GLN A 219 -3.13 -1.75 20.38
CA GLN A 219 -3.98 -1.45 21.52
C GLN A 219 -3.17 -0.58 22.48
N TRP A 220 -3.73 0.58 22.84
CA TRP A 220 -3.09 1.57 23.69
C TRP A 220 -4.11 2.18 24.64
N LEU A 221 -3.69 2.45 25.88
CA LEU A 221 -4.34 3.47 26.69
C LEU A 221 -3.82 4.83 26.25
N LEU A 222 -4.71 5.71 25.83
CA LEU A 222 -4.38 7.06 25.38
C LEU A 222 -4.78 8.09 26.42
N CYS A 223 -3.95 9.10 26.65
CA CYS A 223 -4.24 10.24 27.51
C CYS A 223 -3.83 11.55 26.85
N GLY A 224 -4.77 12.50 26.74
CA GLY A 224 -4.57 13.77 26.03
C GLY A 224 -5.87 14.29 25.41
N PRO A 225 -5.79 15.31 24.55
CA PRO A 225 -4.58 16.02 24.16
C PRO A 225 -4.17 17.09 25.19
N PHE A 226 -2.87 17.22 25.38
CA PHE A 226 -2.22 18.30 26.12
C PHE A 226 -1.75 19.40 25.16
N ASP A 227 -1.40 20.56 25.70
CA ASP A 227 -0.97 21.71 24.91
C ASP A 227 0.45 21.52 24.35
N ASN A 228 0.64 21.82 23.06
CA ASN A 228 1.93 21.74 22.38
C ASN A 228 2.13 22.94 21.46
N LEU A 229 1.67 24.13 21.89
CA LEU A 229 1.88 25.36 21.13
C LEU A 229 3.37 25.61 20.93
N GLY A 230 3.77 25.89 19.68
CA GLY A 230 5.18 26.11 19.33
C GLY A 230 6.07 24.86 19.43
N MET A 231 5.48 23.66 19.56
CA MET A 231 6.17 22.39 19.86
C MET A 231 6.78 22.29 21.28
N ASP A 232 6.45 23.24 22.18
CA ASP A 232 6.97 23.26 23.55
C ASP A 232 6.40 22.12 24.42
N GLY A 233 5.24 21.59 24.02
CA GLY A 233 4.62 20.44 24.67
C GLY A 233 5.49 19.19 24.61
N HIS A 234 6.41 19.09 23.64
CA HIS A 234 7.43 18.04 23.59
C HIS A 234 8.26 17.99 24.88
N ASP A 235 8.69 19.16 25.37
CA ASP A 235 9.56 19.29 26.54
C ASP A 235 8.85 19.50 27.86
N ARG A 236 7.66 20.09 27.81
CA ARG A 236 6.84 20.24 29.00
C ARG A 236 6.49 18.86 29.55
N VAL A 237 6.89 18.60 30.80
CA VAL A 237 6.49 17.40 31.54
C VAL A 237 5.01 17.55 31.90
N TYR A 238 4.21 16.57 31.50
CA TYR A 238 2.80 16.45 31.92
C TYR A 238 2.66 15.29 32.91
N PRO A 239 1.59 15.27 33.73
CA PRO A 239 1.43 14.26 34.78
C PRO A 239 1.58 12.80 34.32
N PRO A 240 1.14 12.37 33.11
CA PRO A 240 1.39 11.02 32.60
C PRO A 240 2.86 10.58 32.53
N GLU A 241 3.82 11.51 32.50
CA GLU A 241 5.27 11.20 32.56
C GLU A 241 5.79 10.97 33.97
N GLU A 242 5.10 11.53 34.98
CA GLU A 242 5.52 11.45 36.38
C GLU A 242 4.91 10.23 37.06
N GLU A 243 3.63 9.96 36.81
CA GLU A 243 2.90 8.84 37.40
C GLU A 243 1.80 8.31 36.46
N ILE A 244 1.74 6.98 36.34
CA ILE A 244 0.67 6.29 35.62
C ILE A 244 -0.52 6.07 36.57
N ASP A 245 -1.35 7.11 36.74
CA ASP A 245 -2.64 7.00 37.43
C ASP A 245 -3.78 6.80 36.42
N LEU A 246 -4.19 5.54 36.22
CA LEU A 246 -5.25 5.18 35.26
C LEU A 246 -6.64 5.73 35.64
N LYS A 247 -6.83 6.16 36.89
CA LYS A 247 -8.07 6.80 37.35
C LYS A 247 -7.96 8.32 37.39
N GLY A 248 -6.78 8.85 37.09
CA GLY A 248 -6.46 10.26 37.11
C GLY A 248 -7.25 11.06 36.07
N SER A 249 -7.43 12.34 36.37
CA SER A 249 -8.00 13.33 35.47
C SER A 249 -7.11 14.56 35.46
N TYR A 250 -6.72 14.99 34.27
CA TYR A 250 -5.70 16.02 34.07
C TYR A 250 -6.25 17.20 33.29
N LYS A 251 -5.62 18.36 33.46
CA LYS A 251 -5.93 19.54 32.65
C LYS A 251 -5.20 19.44 31.31
N GLY A 252 -5.95 19.14 30.25
CA GLY A 252 -5.48 19.11 28.88
C GLY A 252 -5.47 20.50 28.22
N LYS A 253 -5.38 20.51 26.89
CA LYS A 253 -5.34 21.75 26.10
C LYS A 253 -6.59 22.61 26.35
N ASN A 254 -6.38 23.93 26.48
CA ASN A 254 -7.44 24.91 26.77
C ASN A 254 -8.26 24.61 28.04
N GLY A 255 -7.72 23.80 28.97
CA GLY A 255 -8.41 23.46 30.22
C GLY A 255 -9.43 22.33 30.11
N VAL A 256 -9.54 21.66 28.96
CA VAL A 256 -10.39 20.47 28.83
C VAL A 256 -9.83 19.35 29.70
N THR A 257 -10.66 18.73 30.53
CA THR A 257 -10.26 17.57 31.33
C THR A 257 -10.01 16.36 30.45
N VAL A 258 -8.88 15.68 30.66
CA VAL A 258 -8.48 14.47 29.92
C VAL A 258 -8.14 13.35 30.90
N SER A 259 -8.38 12.10 30.50
CA SER A 259 -8.09 10.90 31.30
C SER A 259 -7.65 9.78 30.37
N TRP A 260 -7.09 8.71 30.96
CA TRP A 260 -6.77 7.49 30.22
C TRP A 260 -8.03 6.82 29.66
N ARG A 261 -7.93 6.32 28.43
CA ARG A 261 -8.98 5.51 27.78
C ARG A 261 -8.36 4.63 26.69
N PRO A 262 -8.94 3.45 26.39
CA PRO A 262 -8.50 2.66 25.24
C PRO A 262 -8.71 3.42 23.93
N ASN A 263 -7.80 3.24 22.98
CA ASN A 263 -7.95 3.71 21.60
C ASN A 263 -9.05 2.92 20.85
N ARG A 264 -9.51 3.46 19.72
CA ARG A 264 -10.56 2.86 18.86
C ARG A 264 -9.99 2.22 17.60
N THR A 265 -8.68 2.06 17.49
CA THR A 265 -8.04 1.43 16.33
C THR A 265 -8.53 0.00 16.18
N SER A 266 -8.88 -0.38 14.95
CA SER A 266 -9.28 -1.74 14.62
C SER A 266 -8.12 -2.72 14.88
N SER A 267 -8.44 -3.96 15.24
CA SER A 267 -7.45 -4.96 15.68
C SER A 267 -6.46 -5.40 14.60
N ASP A 268 -6.74 -5.09 13.35
CA ASP A 268 -5.97 -5.39 12.15
C ASP A 268 -5.05 -4.24 11.71
N GLN A 269 -5.33 -3.01 12.14
CA GLN A 269 -4.60 -1.80 11.75
C GLN A 269 -3.43 -1.49 12.70
N ALA A 270 -2.26 -1.21 12.14
CA ALA A 270 -1.03 -0.88 12.87
C ALA A 270 -0.89 0.60 13.17
N TYR A 271 -1.46 1.47 12.31
CA TYR A 271 -1.39 2.91 12.51
C TYR A 271 -2.41 3.37 13.54
N ILE A 272 -1.95 4.08 14.56
CA ILE A 272 -2.79 4.74 15.55
C ILE A 272 -3.09 6.17 15.07
N ASP A 273 -4.22 6.39 14.41
CA ASP A 273 -4.65 7.73 13.97
C ASP A 273 -5.27 8.51 15.14
N LEU A 274 -4.45 9.32 15.80
CA LEU A 274 -4.84 10.12 16.96
C LEU A 274 -5.86 11.21 16.62
N ARG A 275 -6.04 11.55 15.33
CA ARG A 275 -7.10 12.49 14.91
C ARG A 275 -8.49 11.87 14.99
N LYS A 276 -8.59 10.54 14.86
CA LYS A 276 -9.85 9.81 15.08
C LYS A 276 -10.20 9.73 16.57
N GLU A 277 -9.18 9.84 17.43
CA GLU A 277 -9.35 9.80 18.88
C GLU A 277 -9.71 11.18 19.45
N TYR A 278 -9.10 12.25 18.94
CA TYR A 278 -9.20 13.59 19.53
C TYR A 278 -9.73 14.64 18.56
N LYS A 279 -10.70 15.43 19.04
CA LYS A 279 -11.23 16.58 18.29
C LYS A 279 -10.23 17.74 18.19
N GLN A 280 -9.43 17.97 19.24
CA GLN A 280 -8.34 18.94 19.22
C GLN A 280 -7.06 18.23 18.77
N ASN A 281 -6.58 18.53 17.57
CA ASN A 281 -5.53 17.76 16.90
C ASN A 281 -4.44 18.62 16.23
N GLU A 282 -4.38 19.92 16.55
CA GLU A 282 -3.31 20.83 16.13
C GLU A 282 -2.62 21.44 17.33
N TRP A 283 -1.30 21.59 17.29
CA TRP A 283 -0.49 22.07 18.41
C TRP A 283 -0.82 21.34 19.72
N VAL A 284 -0.88 20.01 19.65
CA VAL A 284 -1.20 19.13 20.78
C VAL A 284 -0.14 18.05 20.97
N CYS A 285 -0.11 17.44 22.15
CA CYS A 285 0.57 16.15 22.33
C CYS A 285 -0.34 15.19 23.12
N ALA A 286 -0.15 13.90 22.93
CA ALA A 286 -0.86 12.86 23.68
C ALA A 286 0.10 11.76 24.09
N TYR A 287 -0.30 11.01 25.09
CA TYR A 287 0.42 9.85 25.59
C TYR A 287 -0.26 8.58 25.15
N ALA A 288 0.53 7.57 24.84
CA ALA A 288 0.07 6.22 24.57
C ALA A 288 0.83 5.26 25.49
N LEU A 289 0.09 4.47 26.26
CA LEU A 289 0.62 3.53 27.25
C LEU A 289 0.23 2.10 26.89
N CYS A 290 1.19 1.19 27.01
CA CYS A 290 0.96 -0.24 27.09
C CYS A 290 1.93 -0.88 28.10
N TRP A 291 1.65 -2.13 28.45
CA TRP A 291 2.53 -2.98 29.23
C TRP A 291 3.08 -4.07 28.33
N VAL A 292 4.38 -4.35 28.44
CA VAL A 292 5.09 -5.38 27.70
C VAL A 292 5.59 -6.42 28.68
N THR A 293 5.25 -7.68 28.47
CA THR A 293 5.68 -8.80 29.32
C THR A 293 6.69 -9.66 28.59
N VAL A 294 7.83 -9.91 29.22
CA VAL A 294 8.83 -10.90 28.82
C VAL A 294 8.64 -12.16 29.67
N GLU A 295 8.36 -13.28 29.01
CA GLU A 295 8.27 -14.61 29.62
C GLU A 295 9.67 -15.15 29.97
N GLY A 296 9.75 -15.88 31.10
CA GLY A 296 10.99 -16.45 31.61
C GLY A 296 11.71 -15.54 32.61
N ASP A 297 12.95 -15.90 32.93
CA ASP A 297 13.74 -15.28 34.01
C ASP A 297 14.95 -14.47 33.50
N GLU A 298 15.15 -14.40 32.18
CA GLU A 298 16.29 -13.71 31.56
C GLU A 298 15.86 -12.43 30.85
N PRO A 299 16.65 -11.34 30.95
CA PRO A 299 16.37 -10.12 30.21
C PRO A 299 16.50 -10.36 28.70
N LYS A 300 15.70 -9.63 27.91
CA LYS A 300 15.67 -9.79 26.46
C LYS A 300 16.00 -8.47 25.76
N GLU A 301 17.02 -8.50 24.91
CA GLU A 301 17.31 -7.39 24.00
C GLU A 301 16.31 -7.41 22.85
N VAL A 302 15.69 -6.26 22.56
CA VAL A 302 14.71 -6.09 21.49
C VAL A 302 14.90 -4.73 20.83
N VAL A 303 14.26 -4.55 19.68
CA VAL A 303 14.20 -3.25 19.00
C VAL A 303 12.77 -2.74 19.05
N PHE A 304 12.57 -1.58 19.66
CA PHE A 304 11.36 -0.79 19.47
C PHE A 304 11.47 -0.07 18.14
N ARG A 305 10.54 -0.36 17.22
CA ARG A 305 10.45 0.28 15.92
C ARG A 305 9.31 1.27 15.94
N LEU A 306 9.63 2.56 15.86
CA LEU A 306 8.69 3.66 15.99
C LEU A 306 8.63 4.45 14.68
N GLY A 307 7.43 4.63 14.15
CA GLY A 307 7.12 5.64 13.15
C GLY A 307 6.13 6.64 13.72
N ASN A 308 6.34 7.94 13.61
CA ASN A 308 5.37 8.92 14.10
C ASN A 308 5.35 10.20 13.28
N ASN A 309 4.22 10.90 13.34
CA ASN A 309 4.15 12.27 12.88
C ASN A 309 4.81 13.20 13.89
N ASP A 310 5.54 14.20 13.39
CA ASP A 310 6.25 15.20 14.16
C ASP A 310 7.14 14.61 15.26
N THR A 311 6.95 15.00 16.52
CA THR A 311 7.88 14.69 17.60
C THR A 311 7.42 13.50 18.43
N SER A 312 8.38 12.77 19.01
CA SER A 312 8.07 11.69 19.93
C SER A 312 9.09 11.53 21.04
N LYS A 313 8.63 11.00 22.18
CA LYS A 313 9.49 10.46 23.24
C LYS A 313 9.01 9.06 23.59
N VAL A 314 9.95 8.19 23.94
CA VAL A 314 9.67 6.84 24.45
C VAL A 314 10.25 6.72 25.83
N PHE A 315 9.44 6.25 26.76
CA PHE A 315 9.83 5.94 28.12
C PHE A 315 9.60 4.45 28.38
N LEU A 316 10.61 3.79 28.96
CA LEU A 316 10.56 2.40 29.41
C LEU A 316 10.71 2.41 30.92
N ASN A 317 9.72 1.91 31.66
CA ASN A 317 9.74 1.89 33.13
C ASN A 317 9.98 3.28 33.76
N GLY A 318 9.43 4.32 33.14
CA GLY A 318 9.59 5.72 33.56
C GLY A 318 10.89 6.38 33.09
N GLU A 319 11.86 5.62 32.56
CA GLU A 319 13.10 6.18 32.03
C GLU A 319 13.00 6.49 30.54
N LYS A 320 13.42 7.70 30.13
CA LYS A 320 13.40 8.10 28.72
C LYS A 320 14.49 7.34 27.94
N VAL A 321 14.08 6.52 26.99
CA VAL A 321 14.96 5.74 26.10
C VAL A 321 15.08 6.33 24.69
N TRP A 322 14.17 7.24 24.31
CA TRP A 322 14.19 7.90 23.01
C TRP A 322 13.62 9.32 23.06
N ASP A 323 14.15 10.19 22.21
CA ASP A 323 13.75 11.59 22.10
C ASP A 323 13.95 12.06 20.65
N GLN A 324 12.88 12.00 19.85
CA GLN A 324 12.89 12.45 18.47
C GLN A 324 12.25 13.83 18.34
N ARG A 325 13.00 14.74 17.72
CA ARG A 325 12.59 16.11 17.43
C ARG A 325 12.52 16.37 15.94
N GLY A 326 11.60 17.25 15.57
CA GLY A 326 11.41 17.70 14.19
C GLY A 326 10.06 17.28 13.63
N ALA A 327 9.58 18.07 12.67
CA ALA A 327 8.36 17.74 11.93
C ALA A 327 8.66 16.62 10.93
N ARG A 328 7.79 15.60 10.85
CA ARG A 328 7.92 14.49 9.90
C ARG A 328 6.60 13.78 9.66
N VAL A 329 6.56 12.98 8.59
CA VAL A 329 5.45 12.04 8.32
C VAL A 329 5.78 10.70 8.98
N ALA A 330 4.78 10.06 9.57
CA ALA A 330 4.93 8.70 10.11
C ALA A 330 5.16 7.69 8.98
N SER A 331 6.28 6.97 9.03
CA SER A 331 6.51 5.77 8.21
C SER A 331 6.86 4.58 9.10
N VAL A 332 6.52 3.38 8.66
CA VAL A 332 6.80 2.15 9.43
C VAL A 332 8.31 2.01 9.65
N ASP A 333 8.71 1.77 10.91
CA ASP A 333 10.09 1.52 11.33
C ASP A 333 11.10 2.67 11.11
N ASP A 334 10.66 3.94 11.12
CA ASP A 334 11.56 5.10 10.98
C ASP A 334 12.69 5.10 12.03
N ASP A 335 12.33 4.96 13.29
CA ASP A 335 13.28 4.92 14.41
C ASP A 335 13.49 3.48 14.89
N LEU A 336 14.75 3.10 15.08
CA LEU A 336 15.16 1.79 15.60
C LEU A 336 15.82 1.99 16.97
N ILE A 337 15.10 1.65 18.04
CA ILE A 337 15.52 1.92 19.42
C ILE A 337 15.83 0.58 20.09
N VAL A 338 17.12 0.26 20.22
CA VAL A 338 17.58 -0.96 20.91
C VAL A 338 17.38 -0.78 22.41
N VAL A 339 16.68 -1.71 23.05
CA VAL A 339 16.43 -1.70 24.50
C VAL A 339 16.57 -3.11 25.07
N THR A 340 16.90 -3.20 26.35
CA THR A 340 16.85 -4.46 27.10
C THR A 340 15.61 -4.46 27.99
N LEU A 341 14.66 -5.36 27.71
CA LEU A 341 13.50 -5.58 28.54
C LEU A 341 13.88 -6.53 29.70
N PRO A 342 13.64 -6.16 30.97
CA PRO A 342 13.80 -7.08 32.08
C PRO A 342 12.74 -8.21 32.02
N PRO A 343 12.98 -9.35 32.70
CA PRO A 343 11.97 -10.38 32.90
C PRO A 343 10.70 -9.82 33.55
N GLY A 344 9.54 -10.35 33.17
CA GLY A 344 8.26 -9.87 33.67
C GLY A 344 7.73 -8.65 32.93
N THR A 345 6.92 -7.84 33.60
CA THR A 345 6.19 -6.74 32.95
C THR A 345 6.90 -5.40 33.07
N SER A 346 7.12 -4.75 31.93
CA SER A 346 7.59 -3.38 31.80
C SER A 346 6.50 -2.45 31.27
N THR A 347 6.58 -1.17 31.61
CA THR A 347 5.72 -0.11 31.05
C THR A 347 6.40 0.52 29.85
N VAL A 348 5.66 0.70 28.75
CA VAL A 348 6.09 1.48 27.59
C VAL A 348 5.13 2.65 27.43
N LEU A 349 5.67 3.86 27.57
CA LEU A 349 4.92 5.09 27.43
C LEU A 349 5.49 5.89 26.26
N LEU A 350 4.65 6.21 25.29
CA LEU A 350 4.95 7.12 24.20
C LEU A 350 4.37 8.48 24.51
N LYS A 351 5.08 9.53 24.11
CA LYS A 351 4.53 10.88 23.98
C LYS A 351 4.64 11.29 22.52
N ILE A 352 3.51 11.60 21.88
CA ILE A 352 3.47 11.96 20.46
C ILE A 352 2.99 13.41 20.34
N GLY A 353 3.87 14.28 19.84
CA GLY A 353 3.58 15.67 19.56
C GLY A 353 2.99 15.87 18.17
N GLN A 354 2.33 17.01 17.98
CA GLN A 354 1.72 17.41 16.73
C GLN A 354 1.70 18.92 16.59
N ALA A 355 2.09 19.41 15.41
CA ALA A 355 1.89 20.76 14.94
C ALA A 355 0.58 20.88 14.14
N GLY A 356 0.32 19.96 13.19
CA GLY A 356 -0.90 19.96 12.36
C GLY A 356 -0.93 18.89 11.24
N LEU A 357 -2.02 18.83 10.46
CA LEU A 357 -2.26 17.84 9.39
C LEU A 357 -2.49 16.40 9.90
N ASN A 358 -1.54 15.48 9.68
CA ASN A 358 -1.63 14.06 10.05
C ASN A 358 -1.05 13.84 11.44
N TRP A 359 -1.73 13.06 12.30
CA TRP A 359 -1.29 12.80 13.66
C TRP A 359 -1.47 11.34 14.04
N GLY A 360 -0.37 10.67 14.33
CA GLY A 360 -0.40 9.28 14.75
C GLY A 360 0.97 8.64 14.74
N PHE A 361 0.97 7.33 14.96
CA PHE A 361 2.20 6.55 15.04
C PHE A 361 1.98 5.06 14.70
N TYR A 362 3.07 4.40 14.34
CA TYR A 362 3.25 2.96 14.29
C TYR A 362 4.22 2.58 15.40
N PHE A 363 3.98 1.45 16.08
CA PHE A 363 4.94 0.91 17.03
C PHE A 363 4.92 -0.61 16.99
N ARG A 364 6.09 -1.23 16.88
CA ARG A 364 6.25 -2.67 17.02
C ARG A 364 7.54 -3.02 17.76
N ILE A 365 7.58 -4.24 18.29
CA ILE A 365 8.77 -4.80 18.93
C ILE A 365 9.27 -5.94 18.05
N THR A 366 10.56 -5.93 17.70
CA THR A 366 11.19 -7.00 16.90
C THR A 366 12.46 -7.52 17.58
N GLU A 367 12.92 -8.70 17.15
CA GLU A 367 14.28 -9.17 17.48
C GLU A 367 15.33 -8.19 16.91
N PRO A 368 16.53 -8.06 17.51
CA PRO A 368 17.56 -7.11 17.08
C PRO A 368 17.98 -7.23 15.60
N ASP A 369 18.19 -8.45 15.13
CA ASP A 369 18.71 -8.73 13.79
C ASP A 369 17.61 -9.10 12.77
N SER A 370 16.34 -8.84 13.08
CA SER A 370 15.24 -9.17 12.17
C SER A 370 14.02 -8.24 12.32
N ARG A 371 13.00 -8.46 11.49
CA ARG A 371 11.68 -7.82 11.60
C ARG A 371 10.64 -8.72 12.28
N GLU A 372 11.08 -9.86 12.82
CA GLU A 372 10.21 -10.84 13.47
C GLU A 372 9.88 -10.40 14.90
N THR A 373 8.66 -10.70 15.35
CA THR A 373 8.22 -10.49 16.73
C THR A 373 9.04 -11.37 17.69
N PRO A 374 9.58 -10.83 18.79
CA PRO A 374 10.38 -11.65 19.70
C PRO A 374 9.54 -12.71 20.38
N LYS A 375 10.05 -13.95 20.41
CA LYS A 375 9.38 -15.04 21.15
C LYS A 375 9.29 -14.71 22.65
N GLY A 376 8.16 -15.03 23.27
CA GLY A 376 7.94 -14.80 24.70
C GLY A 376 7.77 -13.32 25.07
N VAL A 377 7.58 -12.42 24.10
CA VAL A 377 7.27 -11.01 24.35
C VAL A 377 5.84 -10.73 23.91
N SER A 378 5.04 -10.18 24.81
CA SER A 378 3.64 -9.82 24.54
C SER A 378 3.32 -8.41 25.07
N ALA A 379 2.30 -7.77 24.52
CA ALA A 379 1.86 -6.45 24.95
C ALA A 379 0.37 -6.41 25.26
N THR A 380 -0.02 -5.63 26.27
CA THR A 380 -1.42 -5.43 26.69
C THR A 380 -1.66 -3.99 27.16
N ILE A 381 -2.93 -3.61 27.22
CA ILE A 381 -3.41 -2.36 27.85
C ILE A 381 -3.95 -2.60 29.27
N ASP A 382 -3.94 -3.85 29.74
CA ASP A 382 -4.34 -4.18 31.09
C ASP A 382 -3.15 -4.04 32.04
N PRO A 383 -3.31 -3.35 33.18
CA PRO A 383 -2.22 -3.19 34.13
C PRO A 383 -1.85 -4.55 34.78
N PRO A 384 -0.60 -4.71 35.27
CA PRO A 384 -0.17 -5.91 35.97
C PRO A 384 -1.10 -6.24 37.15
N GLY A 385 -1.53 -7.50 37.24
CA GLY A 385 -2.41 -7.98 38.32
C GLY A 385 -3.91 -7.78 38.08
N ALA A 386 -4.33 -7.28 36.92
CA ALA A 386 -5.72 -7.34 36.45
C ALA A 386 -5.99 -8.70 35.78
N GLN A 387 -6.22 -9.76 36.57
CA GLN A 387 -6.82 -11.01 36.11
C GLN A 387 -8.06 -11.33 36.94
#